data_AF-A0AAN6M556-F1
#
_entry.id   AF-A0AAN6M556-F1
#
_cell.length_a   1.000
_cell.length_b   1.000
_cell.length_c   1.000
_cell.angle_alpha   90.00
_cell.angle_beta   90.00
_cell.angle_gamma   90.00
#
_symmetry.space_group_name_H-M   'P 1'
#
loop_
_entity.id
_entity.type
_entity.pdbx_description
1 polymer ?
#
loop_
_entity_poly.entity_id
_entity_poly.type
_entity_poly.pdbx_seq_one_letter_code
_entity_poly.pdbx_strand_id
1 'polypeptide(L)'
;MDNDIIDLANAHIESYASAAAQGRDNTAPIDQLAVAYSAHYLPTWTAFSLGTAHPTTSAEQTNGHLVYVLELYRRKGLGTDVRKVRSRVEKVSETSAVCFITWKMVVPKGSERVVDNDAGEDAIEFQDVYGFRVADNGVMKGGWEYVVPDQEVLAVLARVPDLYG
;
A
#
# COMPACT_ATOMS: atom_id res chain seq x y z
N MET A 1 -25.10 -16.96 3.11
CA MET A 1 -24.80 -16.28 1.84
C MET A 1 -23.29 -16.44 1.68
N ASP A 2 -22.87 -17.38 0.83
CA ASP A 2 -21.46 -17.53 0.47
C ASP A 2 -21.12 -16.30 -0.36
N ASN A 3 -20.44 -15.33 0.24
CA ASN A 3 -19.92 -14.20 -0.51
C ASN A 3 -18.75 -14.73 -1.33
N ASP A 4 -18.75 -14.47 -2.64
CA ASP A 4 -17.61 -14.82 -3.49
C ASP A 4 -16.36 -14.13 -2.94
N ILE A 5 -15.29 -14.91 -2.74
CA ILE A 5 -13.99 -14.43 -2.28
C ILE A 5 -13.44 -13.32 -3.18
N ILE A 6 -13.78 -13.35 -4.47
CA ILE A 6 -13.41 -12.30 -5.43
C ILE A 6 -14.11 -10.98 -5.08
N ASP A 7 -15.40 -11.01 -4.77
CA ASP A 7 -16.16 -9.82 -4.38
C ASP A 7 -15.67 -9.25 -3.06
N LEU A 8 -15.37 -10.11 -2.08
CA LEU A 8 -14.79 -9.70 -0.80
C LEU A 8 -13.43 -9.02 -0.98
N ALA A 9 -12.54 -9.62 -1.77
CA ALA A 9 -11.23 -9.07 -2.07
C ALA A 9 -11.33 -7.74 -2.82
N ASN A 10 -12.22 -7.63 -3.82
CA ASN A 10 -12.44 -6.37 -4.54
C ASN A 10 -12.97 -5.28 -3.59
N ALA A 11 -13.94 -5.58 -2.73
CA ALA A 11 -14.43 -4.63 -1.74
C ALA A 11 -13.31 -4.16 -0.79
N HIS A 12 -12.44 -5.07 -0.37
CA HIS A 12 -11.27 -4.76 0.47
C HIS A 12 -10.26 -3.86 -0.26
N ILE A 13 -10.02 -4.11 -1.55
CA ILE A 13 -9.19 -3.24 -2.41
C ILE A 13 -9.75 -1.82 -2.49
N GLU A 14 -11.06 -1.66 -2.71
CA GLU A 14 -11.67 -0.33 -2.80
C GLU A 14 -11.62 0.41 -1.46
N SER A 15 -11.82 -0.30 -0.35
CA SER A 15 -11.65 0.28 0.98
C SER A 15 -10.20 0.75 1.20
N TYR A 16 -9.23 -0.07 0.82
CA TYR A 16 -7.81 0.25 0.94
C TYR A 16 -7.40 1.45 0.06
N ALA A 17 -7.91 1.51 -1.16
CA ALA A 17 -7.72 2.65 -2.06
C ALA A 17 -8.39 3.93 -1.52
N SER A 18 -9.50 3.80 -0.78
CA SER A 18 -10.16 4.93 -0.12
C SER A 18 -9.36 5.45 1.08
N ALA A 19 -8.68 4.57 1.82
CA ALA A 19 -7.71 4.98 2.83
C ALA A 19 -6.53 5.73 2.20
N ALA A 20 -6.00 5.22 1.08
CA ALA A 20 -4.93 5.90 0.33
C ALA A 20 -5.34 7.29 -0.18
N ALA A 21 -6.59 7.43 -0.62
CA ALA A 21 -7.12 8.69 -1.12
C ALA A 21 -7.13 9.83 -0.08
N GLN A 22 -7.05 9.52 1.22
CA GLN A 22 -6.95 10.53 2.27
C GLN A 22 -5.62 11.29 2.22
N GLY A 23 -4.58 10.73 1.61
CA GLY A 23 -3.24 11.34 1.51
C GLY A 23 -3.04 12.23 0.28
N ARG A 24 -4.04 12.39 -0.59
CA ARG A 24 -3.94 13.04 -1.91
C ARG A 24 -3.45 14.48 -1.89
N ASP A 25 -3.77 15.23 -0.84
CA ASP A 25 -3.37 16.63 -0.74
C ASP A 25 -1.96 16.83 -0.16
N ASN A 26 -1.29 15.75 0.26
CA ASN A 26 0.02 15.75 0.93
C ASN A 26 0.05 16.47 2.30
N THR A 27 -1.10 16.88 2.84
CA THR A 27 -1.22 17.62 4.09
C THR A 27 -1.84 16.83 5.23
N ALA A 28 -2.54 15.73 4.93
CA ALA A 28 -3.15 14.88 5.94
C ALA A 28 -2.14 14.45 7.03
N PRO A 29 -2.55 14.41 8.31
CA PRO A 29 -1.68 13.94 9.39
C PRO A 29 -1.21 12.49 9.15
N ILE A 30 0.08 12.22 9.31
CA ILE A 30 0.67 10.90 9.01
C ILE A 30 0.11 9.80 9.90
N ASP A 31 -0.10 10.10 11.17
CA ASP A 31 -0.72 9.20 12.15
C ASP A 31 -2.13 8.78 11.71
N GLN A 32 -2.94 9.73 11.24
CA GLN A 32 -4.29 9.43 10.74
C GLN A 32 -4.25 8.56 9.48
N LEU A 33 -3.36 8.87 8.54
CA LEU A 33 -3.16 8.04 7.34
C LEU A 33 -2.73 6.63 7.73
N ALA A 34 -1.71 6.50 8.58
CA ALA A 34 -1.19 5.22 9.02
C ALA A 34 -2.27 4.38 9.71
N VAL A 35 -3.14 4.98 10.54
CA VAL A 35 -4.30 4.30 11.13
C VAL A 35 -5.22 3.77 10.03
N ALA A 36 -5.60 4.60 9.05
CA ALA A 36 -6.47 4.20 7.96
C ALA A 36 -5.90 3.05 7.12
N TYR A 37 -4.61 3.10 6.78
CA TYR A 37 -3.92 2.02 6.08
C TYR A 37 -3.85 0.74 6.94
N SER A 38 -3.42 0.85 8.20
CA SER A 38 -3.14 -0.30 9.07
C SER A 38 -4.37 -1.16 9.35
N ALA A 39 -5.58 -0.56 9.32
CA ALA A 39 -6.84 -1.28 9.51
C ALA A 39 -7.12 -2.35 8.45
N HIS A 40 -6.41 -2.35 7.31
CA HIS A 40 -6.61 -3.29 6.22
C HIS A 40 -5.75 -4.55 6.33
N TYR A 41 -4.80 -4.56 7.27
CA TYR A 41 -3.88 -5.67 7.48
C TYR A 41 -4.38 -6.58 8.61
N LEU A 42 -4.15 -7.88 8.47
CA LEU A 42 -4.35 -8.80 9.58
C LEU A 42 -3.26 -8.57 10.64
N PRO A 43 -3.52 -8.87 11.93
CA PRO A 43 -2.55 -8.62 13.00
C PRO A 43 -1.16 -9.26 12.79
N THR A 44 -1.10 -10.38 12.06
CA THR A 44 0.12 -11.18 11.82
C THR A 44 0.49 -11.25 10.34
N TRP A 45 0.47 -10.13 9.63
CA TRP A 45 0.82 -10.12 8.19
C TRP A 45 2.34 -10.14 7.96
N THR A 46 2.76 -10.39 6.72
CA THR A 46 4.18 -10.39 6.32
C THR A 46 4.41 -9.56 5.06
N ALA A 47 5.41 -8.67 5.08
CA ALA A 47 5.93 -8.07 3.85
C ALA A 47 7.05 -8.94 3.29
N PHE A 48 7.03 -9.21 1.99
CA PHE A 48 8.13 -9.85 1.28
C PHE A 48 8.73 -8.83 0.31
N SER A 49 9.95 -8.37 0.58
CA SER A 49 10.63 -7.39 -0.27
C SER A 49 12.04 -7.85 -0.61
N LEU A 50 12.37 -7.89 -1.90
CA LEU A 50 13.69 -8.19 -2.46
C LEU A 50 14.36 -9.43 -1.86
N GLY A 51 13.56 -10.50 -1.65
CA GLY A 51 14.03 -11.77 -1.08
C GLY A 51 14.10 -11.82 0.45
N THR A 52 13.68 -10.76 1.15
CA THR A 52 13.60 -10.70 2.61
C THR A 52 12.15 -10.76 3.09
N ALA A 53 11.91 -11.43 4.22
CA ALA A 53 10.60 -11.47 4.87
C ALA A 53 10.61 -10.59 6.12
N HIS A 54 9.59 -9.75 6.25
CA HIS A 54 9.37 -8.82 7.36
C HIS A 54 8.01 -9.13 8.01
N PRO A 55 7.96 -10.11 8.94
CA PRO A 55 6.73 -10.43 9.64
C PRO A 55 6.38 -9.36 10.68
N THR A 56 5.10 -9.04 10.81
CA THR A 56 4.59 -8.28 11.95
C THR A 56 3.87 -9.19 12.93
N THR A 57 3.87 -8.85 14.21
CA THR A 57 3.22 -9.64 15.26
C THR A 57 2.04 -8.92 15.93
N SER A 58 1.79 -7.65 15.57
CA SER A 58 0.66 -6.89 16.11
C SER A 58 0.21 -5.76 15.18
N ALA A 59 -1.04 -5.30 15.37
CA ALA A 59 -1.56 -4.13 14.69
C ALA A 59 -0.79 -2.84 15.02
N GLU A 60 -0.27 -2.72 16.24
CA GLU A 60 0.57 -1.58 16.66
C GLU A 60 1.87 -1.54 15.86
N GLN A 61 2.53 -2.68 15.66
CA GLN A 61 3.74 -2.76 14.85
C GLN A 61 3.46 -2.39 13.38
N THR A 62 2.32 -2.85 12.83
CA THR A 62 1.87 -2.47 11.49
C THR A 62 1.69 -0.95 11.36
N ASN A 63 1.00 -0.34 12.33
CA ASN A 63 0.78 1.11 12.34
C ASN A 63 2.11 1.87 12.43
N GLY A 64 3.00 1.48 13.35
CA GLY A 64 4.32 2.11 13.50
C GLY A 64 5.18 2.01 12.24
N HIS A 65 5.13 0.87 11.54
CA HIS A 65 5.81 0.71 10.25
C HIS A 65 5.24 1.65 9.18
N LEU A 66 3.91 1.76 9.08
CA LEU A 66 3.27 2.66 8.12
C LEU A 66 3.54 4.14 8.43
N VAL A 67 3.57 4.53 9.71
CA VAL A 67 4.01 5.88 10.12
C VAL A 67 5.41 6.15 9.58
N TYR A 68 6.37 5.24 9.85
CA TYR A 68 7.75 5.40 9.39
C TYR A 68 7.85 5.56 7.87
N VAL A 69 7.19 4.70 7.08
CA VAL A 69 7.25 4.75 5.61
C VAL A 69 6.63 6.03 5.07
N LEU A 70 5.44 6.42 5.55
CA LEU A 70 4.76 7.63 5.08
C LEU A 70 5.54 8.90 5.44
N GLU A 71 6.15 8.96 6.63
CA GLU A 71 7.07 10.04 6.99
C GLU A 71 8.29 10.08 6.08
N LEU A 72 8.89 8.92 5.80
CA LEU A 72 10.06 8.82 4.93
C LEU A 72 9.75 9.36 3.54
N TYR A 73 8.65 8.90 2.94
CA TYR A 73 8.20 9.36 1.62
C TYR A 73 7.93 10.87 1.59
N ARG A 74 7.25 11.41 2.60
CA ARG A 74 7.04 12.86 2.71
C ARG A 74 8.35 13.63 2.83
N ARG A 75 9.27 13.21 3.71
CA ARG A 75 10.57 13.88 3.92
C ARG A 75 11.48 13.81 2.69
N LYS A 76 11.38 12.75 1.90
CA LYS A 76 12.14 12.55 0.67
C LYS A 76 11.45 13.14 -0.57
N GLY A 77 10.34 13.84 -0.40
CA GLY A 77 9.68 14.59 -1.46
C GLY A 77 8.81 13.75 -2.39
N LEU A 78 8.56 12.48 -2.07
CA LEU A 78 7.63 11.60 -2.80
C LEU A 78 6.16 11.93 -2.49
N GLY A 79 5.91 12.46 -1.29
CA GLY A 79 4.56 12.79 -0.84
C GLY A 79 3.77 11.58 -0.32
N THR A 80 2.45 11.74 -0.27
CA THR A 80 1.48 10.74 0.22
C THR A 80 0.30 10.53 -0.74
N ASP A 81 0.33 11.14 -1.93
CA ASP A 81 -0.72 10.99 -2.94
C ASP A 81 -0.54 9.67 -3.71
N VAL A 82 -1.15 8.61 -3.19
CA VAL A 82 -1.16 7.28 -3.82
C VAL A 82 -2.57 6.96 -4.33
N ARG A 83 -2.65 6.58 -5.60
CA ARG A 83 -3.92 6.37 -6.31
C ARG A 83 -3.94 4.98 -6.93
N LYS A 84 -5.04 4.25 -6.75
CA LYS A 84 -5.24 3.00 -7.48
C LYS A 84 -5.51 3.30 -8.94
N VAL A 85 -4.78 2.64 -9.85
CA VAL A 85 -4.99 2.73 -11.31
C VAL A 85 -5.91 1.61 -11.77
N ARG A 86 -5.58 0.37 -11.40
CA ARG A 86 -6.32 -0.84 -11.75
C ARG A 86 -6.00 -1.95 -10.77
N SER A 87 -6.86 -2.95 -10.72
CA SER A 87 -6.64 -4.14 -9.90
C SER A 87 -7.14 -5.40 -10.59
N ARG A 88 -6.63 -6.55 -10.14
CA ARG A 88 -7.06 -7.87 -10.57
C ARG A 88 -6.99 -8.82 -9.39
N VAL A 89 -7.98 -9.69 -9.25
CA VAL A 89 -8.07 -10.68 -8.18
C VAL A 89 -8.05 -12.07 -8.79
N GLU A 90 -7.24 -12.95 -8.23
CA GLU A 90 -7.23 -14.39 -8.52
C GLU A 90 -7.68 -15.16 -7.28
N LYS A 91 -8.75 -15.94 -7.42
CA LYS A 91 -9.19 -16.86 -6.37
C LYS A 91 -8.13 -17.95 -6.16
N VAL A 92 -7.75 -18.16 -4.90
CA VAL A 92 -6.88 -19.28 -4.49
C VAL A 92 -7.72 -20.39 -3.84
N SER A 93 -8.65 -20.00 -2.96
CA SER A 93 -9.57 -20.92 -2.30
C SER A 93 -10.87 -20.19 -1.94
N GLU A 94 -11.82 -20.86 -1.28
CA GLU A 94 -13.03 -20.22 -0.77
C GLU A 94 -12.76 -19.12 0.28
N THR A 95 -11.58 -19.10 0.89
CA THR A 95 -11.23 -18.16 1.97
C THR A 95 -10.00 -17.31 1.66
N SER A 96 -9.42 -17.44 0.46
CA SER A 96 -8.22 -16.69 0.08
C SER A 96 -8.15 -16.33 -1.40
N ALA A 97 -7.53 -15.19 -1.68
CA ALA A 97 -7.26 -14.70 -3.02
C ALA A 97 -5.92 -13.98 -3.09
N VAL A 98 -5.34 -13.90 -4.28
CA VAL A 98 -4.20 -13.03 -4.60
C VAL A 98 -4.71 -11.81 -5.34
N CYS A 99 -4.31 -10.63 -4.88
CA CYS A 99 -4.72 -9.35 -5.39
C CYS A 99 -3.52 -8.63 -6.01
N PHE A 100 -3.61 -8.30 -7.28
CA PHE A 100 -2.62 -7.49 -7.99
C PHE A 100 -3.18 -6.08 -8.08
N ILE A 101 -2.51 -5.10 -7.49
CA ILE A 101 -2.96 -3.71 -7.49
C ILE A 101 -1.88 -2.85 -8.14
N THR A 102 -2.24 -2.16 -9.22
CA THR A 102 -1.37 -1.14 -9.82
C THR A 102 -1.70 0.20 -9.18
N TRP A 103 -0.69 0.81 -8.58
CA TRP A 103 -0.74 2.09 -7.92
C TRP A 103 0.01 3.14 -8.72
N LYS A 104 -0.38 4.39 -8.53
CA LYS A 104 0.30 5.59 -9.02
C LYS A 104 0.56 6.51 -7.84
N MET A 105 1.82 6.73 -7.51
CA MET A 105 2.26 7.70 -6.52
C MET A 105 2.58 9.01 -7.22
N VAL A 106 1.81 10.07 -6.96
CA VAL A 106 2.00 11.39 -7.58
C VAL A 106 2.96 12.21 -6.75
N VAL A 107 4.04 12.64 -7.39
CA VAL A 107 5.10 13.42 -6.77
C VAL A 107 4.62 14.87 -6.61
N PRO A 108 4.72 15.47 -5.41
CA PRO A 108 4.42 16.88 -5.20
C PRO A 108 5.21 17.79 -6.15
N LYS A 109 4.53 18.78 -6.74
CA LYS A 109 5.18 19.78 -7.60
C LYS A 109 6.31 20.50 -6.85
N GLY A 110 7.44 20.66 -7.53
CA GLY A 110 8.62 21.34 -6.97
C GLY A 110 9.46 20.46 -6.05
N SER A 111 9.25 19.14 -6.05
CA SER A 111 10.12 18.20 -5.34
C SER A 111 11.49 18.11 -6.02
N GLU A 112 12.52 18.73 -5.44
CA GLU A 112 13.89 18.73 -5.98
C GLU A 112 14.65 17.41 -5.68
N ARG A 113 14.09 16.55 -4.84
CA ARG A 113 14.70 15.29 -4.37
C ARG A 113 14.33 14.09 -5.21
N VAL A 114 13.32 14.24 -6.07
CA VAL A 114 12.83 13.20 -6.94
C VAL A 114 13.37 13.49 -8.33
N VAL A 115 14.08 12.52 -8.93
CA VAL A 115 14.54 12.61 -10.32
C VAL A 115 13.30 12.79 -11.20
N ASP A 116 13.24 13.79 -12.06
CA ASP A 116 12.07 14.06 -12.95
C ASP A 116 11.92 12.96 -14.03
N ASN A 117 10.71 12.70 -14.53
CA ASN A 117 10.44 11.81 -15.69
C ASN A 117 9.95 12.56 -16.94
N ASP A 118 9.95 13.89 -16.94
CA ASP A 118 9.45 14.73 -18.04
C ASP A 118 7.97 14.46 -18.41
N ALA A 119 7.18 13.88 -17.50
CA ALA A 119 5.77 13.57 -17.72
C ALA A 119 4.85 14.76 -17.38
N GLY A 120 3.66 14.80 -17.98
CA GLY A 120 2.66 15.85 -17.69
C GLY A 120 2.10 15.84 -16.25
N GLU A 121 2.11 14.67 -15.59
CA GLU A 121 1.94 14.53 -14.15
C GLU A 121 3.08 13.61 -13.66
N ASP A 122 4.03 14.18 -12.91
CA ASP A 122 5.14 13.41 -12.34
C ASP A 122 4.59 12.39 -11.34
N ALA A 123 4.71 11.12 -11.70
CA ALA A 123 4.28 10.02 -10.87
C ALA A 123 5.09 8.75 -11.11
N ILE A 124 5.09 7.90 -10.10
CA ILE A 124 5.70 6.58 -10.09
C ILE A 124 4.56 5.56 -10.17
N GLU A 125 4.54 4.75 -11.22
CA GLU A 125 3.58 3.65 -11.35
C GLU A 125 4.28 2.32 -11.01
N PHE A 126 3.63 1.51 -10.18
CA PHE A 126 4.14 0.21 -9.74
C PHE A 126 2.97 -0.74 -9.44
N GLN A 127 3.25 -2.04 -9.43
CA GLN A 127 2.28 -3.05 -9.02
C GLN A 127 2.75 -3.81 -7.79
N ASP A 128 1.87 -3.87 -6.79
CA ASP A 128 2.06 -4.69 -5.60
C ASP A 128 1.15 -5.91 -5.64
N VAL A 129 1.60 -6.99 -5.01
CA VAL A 129 0.84 -8.23 -4.87
C VAL A 129 0.45 -8.42 -3.41
N TYR A 130 -0.83 -8.56 -3.13
CA TYR A 130 -1.35 -8.76 -1.78
C TYR A 130 -2.03 -10.13 -1.65
N GLY A 131 -1.84 -10.78 -0.51
CA GLY A 131 -2.64 -11.93 -0.11
C GLY A 131 -3.86 -11.50 0.67
N PHE A 132 -5.06 -11.71 0.13
CA PHE A 132 -6.30 -11.51 0.86
C PHE A 132 -6.72 -12.80 1.56
N ARG A 133 -7.12 -12.69 2.83
CA ARG A 133 -7.71 -13.80 3.59
C ARG A 133 -9.00 -13.34 4.25
N VAL A 134 -10.03 -14.19 4.17
CA VAL A 134 -11.25 -14.04 4.96
C VAL A 134 -10.90 -14.25 6.43
N ALA A 135 -11.15 -13.23 7.22
CA ALA A 135 -11.05 -13.23 8.67
C ALA A 135 -12.09 -12.23 9.17
N ASP A 136 -12.65 -12.48 10.34
CA ASP A 136 -13.41 -11.46 11.04
C ASP A 136 -12.44 -10.61 11.85
N ASN A 137 -12.19 -9.37 11.43
CA ASN A 137 -11.37 -8.42 12.17
C ASN A 137 -12.20 -7.31 12.83
N GLY A 138 -13.54 -7.46 12.87
CA GLY A 138 -14.47 -6.47 13.44
C GLY A 138 -14.72 -5.22 12.58
N VAL A 139 -13.96 -5.01 11.49
CA VAL A 139 -14.10 -3.85 10.58
C VAL A 139 -14.49 -4.30 9.16
N MET A 140 -13.89 -5.38 8.67
CA MET A 140 -14.15 -6.00 7.37
C MET A 140 -14.12 -7.52 7.47
N LYS A 141 -14.71 -8.19 6.48
CA LYS A 141 -14.69 -9.66 6.35
C LYS A 141 -13.38 -10.16 5.72
N GLY A 142 -12.25 -9.59 6.12
CA GLY A 142 -10.93 -10.02 5.70
C GLY A 142 -9.84 -8.96 5.89
N GLY A 143 -8.63 -9.33 5.50
CA GLY A 143 -7.46 -8.47 5.58
C GLY A 143 -6.31 -8.96 4.73
N TRP A 144 -5.31 -8.09 4.58
CA TRP A 144 -4.04 -8.44 3.97
C TRP A 144 -3.25 -9.35 4.93
N GLU A 145 -2.99 -10.57 4.48
CA GLU A 145 -2.10 -11.52 5.14
C GLU A 145 -0.65 -11.32 4.72
N TYR A 146 -0.41 -10.84 3.50
CA TYR A 146 0.92 -10.47 3.05
C TYR A 146 0.86 -9.41 1.94
N VAL A 147 2.02 -8.79 1.68
CA VAL A 147 2.28 -7.96 0.50
C VAL A 147 3.65 -8.28 -0.09
N VAL A 148 3.79 -8.16 -1.41
CA VAL A 148 5.04 -8.18 -2.16
C VAL A 148 5.16 -6.85 -2.92
N PRO A 149 5.90 -5.85 -2.38
CA PRO A 149 6.00 -4.51 -2.95
C PRO A 149 7.30 -4.32 -3.75
N ASP A 150 7.83 -5.38 -4.38
CA ASP A 150 9.13 -5.33 -5.05
C ASP A 150 9.18 -4.26 -6.15
N GLN A 151 8.10 -4.13 -6.94
CA GLN A 151 8.04 -3.09 -7.96
C GLN A 151 7.95 -1.70 -7.35
N GLU A 152 7.21 -1.51 -6.25
CA GLU A 152 7.19 -0.25 -5.50
C GLU A 152 8.61 0.13 -5.08
N VAL A 153 9.28 -0.75 -4.34
CA VAL A 153 10.62 -0.47 -3.78
C VAL A 153 11.61 -0.12 -4.88
N LEU A 154 11.64 -0.90 -5.97
CA LEU A 154 12.53 -0.64 -7.10
C LEU A 154 12.20 0.66 -7.84
N ALA A 155 10.90 0.94 -8.06
CA ALA A 155 10.47 2.15 -8.75
C ALA A 155 10.74 3.40 -7.91
N VAL A 156 10.52 3.34 -6.59
CA VAL A 156 10.84 4.43 -5.68
C VAL A 156 12.36 4.65 -5.61
N LEU A 157 13.17 3.60 -5.47
CA LEU A 157 14.64 3.73 -5.44
C LEU A 157 15.22 4.27 -6.74
N ALA A 158 14.61 3.99 -7.89
CA ALA A 158 15.02 4.58 -9.16
C ALA A 158 14.79 6.10 -9.21
N ARG A 159 13.83 6.60 -8.43
CA ARG A 159 13.42 8.02 -8.39
C ARG A 159 14.07 8.79 -7.25
N VAL A 160 14.36 8.10 -6.15
CA VAL A 160 15.04 8.62 -4.96
C VAL A 160 16.13 7.62 -4.54
N PRO A 161 17.31 7.64 -5.17
CA PRO A 161 18.36 6.67 -4.90
C PRO A 161 18.91 6.72 -3.46
N ASP A 162 18.79 7.86 -2.79
CA ASP A 162 19.19 8.07 -1.40
C ASP A 162 18.03 7.88 -0.41
N LEU A 163 16.96 7.16 -0.77
CA LEU A 163 15.76 7.02 0.07
C LEU A 163 16.08 6.66 1.53
N TYR A 164 17.06 5.77 1.75
CA TYR A 164 17.48 5.31 3.08
C TYR A 164 18.76 5.97 3.61
N GLY A 165 19.35 6.91 2.85
CA GLY A 165 20.57 7.64 3.21
C GLY A 165 20.31 8.97 3.91
#